data_AF-A0A559M7Z0-F1
#
_entry.id   AF-A0A559M7Z0-F1
#
_cell.length_a   1.000
_cell.length_b   1.000
_cell.length_c   1.000
_cell.angle_alpha   90.00
_cell.angle_beta   90.00
_cell.angle_gamma   90.00
#
_symmetry.space_group_name_H-M   'P 1'
#
loop_
_entity.id
_entity.type
_entity.pdbx_description
1 polymer ?
#
loop_
_entity_poly.entity_id
_entity_poly.type
_entity_poly.pdbx_seq_one_letter_code
_entity_poly.pdbx_strand_id
1 'polypeptide(L)'
;MPPKKAATEETKNNVVAFGRVRKNLKMGCVGLPNVGKSSLFNLLTEQSAAAENYPFCTIEPNEARCAVPDARYPVIYLVNLTMKDYIRQKSKYLPHIAKWVTEHGGLPRDVIPFSVEFEEKIHSFKDDSAALEAFMKDIKVKSRLEKIITEGFTKLGLQYYFTAGEKEIRCWTIPRGCLAPQAAGAIHGDFERGFIKAEVVAYQDFHDLCEGAKSMAPIKAAGKYRQEGKTYTVQDGDIIHFQFNVAPKK
;
A
#
# COMPACT_ATOMS: atom_id res chain seq x y z
N MET A 1 -28.26 -24.92 -56.12
CA MET A 1 -27.61 -24.89 -54.79
C MET A 1 -26.45 -23.90 -54.88
N PRO A 2 -26.45 -22.79 -54.13
CA PRO A 2 -25.31 -21.87 -54.12
C PRO A 2 -24.15 -22.50 -53.33
N PRO A 3 -22.88 -22.24 -53.72
CA PRO A 3 -21.72 -22.82 -53.05
C PRO A 3 -21.56 -22.23 -51.64
N LYS A 4 -21.24 -23.09 -50.67
CA LYS A 4 -20.93 -22.71 -49.29
C LYS A 4 -19.77 -21.70 -49.26
N LYS A 5 -20.00 -20.53 -48.66
CA LYS A 5 -18.93 -19.59 -48.27
C LYS A 5 -17.97 -20.32 -47.33
N ALA A 6 -16.68 -20.29 -47.68
CA ALA A 6 -15.60 -20.68 -46.79
C ALA A 6 -15.61 -19.78 -45.55
N ALA A 7 -15.49 -20.39 -44.38
CA ALA A 7 -15.33 -19.67 -43.12
C ALA A 7 -13.97 -18.98 -43.13
N THR A 8 -13.98 -17.65 -43.07
CA THR A 8 -12.78 -16.86 -42.77
C THR A 8 -12.38 -17.15 -41.33
N GLU A 9 -11.21 -17.77 -41.14
CA GLU A 9 -10.57 -17.87 -39.82
C GLU A 9 -10.24 -16.46 -39.34
N GLU A 10 -10.98 -15.99 -38.34
CA GLU A 10 -10.58 -14.83 -37.55
C GLU A 10 -9.25 -15.17 -36.87
N THR A 11 -8.19 -14.52 -37.34
CA THR A 11 -6.91 -14.47 -36.64
C THR A 11 -7.18 -13.82 -35.29
N LYS A 12 -7.34 -14.65 -34.24
CA LYS A 12 -7.30 -14.18 -32.86
C LYS A 12 -5.94 -13.52 -32.68
N ASN A 13 -5.92 -12.20 -32.75
CA ASN A 13 -4.81 -11.38 -32.27
C ASN A 13 -4.60 -11.76 -30.81
N ASN A 14 -3.70 -12.71 -30.60
CA ASN A 14 -3.27 -13.18 -29.29
C ASN A 14 -2.28 -12.16 -28.73
N VAL A 15 -2.71 -10.88 -28.72
CA VAL A 15 -2.12 -9.89 -27.84
C VAL A 15 -2.47 -10.41 -26.46
N VAL A 16 -1.49 -11.05 -25.82
CA VAL A 16 -1.55 -11.39 -24.42
C VAL A 16 -1.74 -10.07 -23.70
N ALA A 17 -2.99 -9.68 -23.51
CA ALA A 17 -3.34 -8.56 -22.65
C ALA A 17 -2.71 -8.93 -21.31
N PHE A 18 -1.71 -8.16 -20.89
CA PHE A 18 -1.16 -8.30 -19.54
C PHE A 18 -2.38 -8.32 -18.62
N GLY A 19 -2.69 -9.50 -18.08
CA GLY A 19 -3.78 -9.65 -17.14
C GLY A 19 -3.55 -8.68 -15.99
N ARG A 20 -4.62 -8.34 -15.27
CA ARG A 20 -4.59 -7.42 -14.12
C ARG A 20 -3.27 -7.57 -13.35
N VAL A 21 -2.41 -6.56 -13.42
CA VAL A 21 -1.08 -6.58 -12.81
C VAL A 21 -1.27 -6.91 -11.33
N ARG A 22 -0.93 -8.13 -10.92
CA ARG A 22 -1.00 -8.55 -9.53
C ARG A 22 0.20 -7.93 -8.81
N LYS A 23 0.04 -7.59 -7.53
CA LYS A 23 1.12 -7.05 -6.69
C LYS A 23 2.29 -8.03 -6.48
N ASN A 24 2.09 -9.30 -6.83
CA ASN A 24 3.08 -10.37 -6.71
C ASN A 24 3.42 -10.91 -8.11
N LEU A 25 4.71 -10.89 -8.46
CA LEU A 25 5.23 -11.61 -9.62
C LEU A 25 5.34 -13.10 -9.27
N LYS A 26 4.60 -13.95 -9.97
CA LYS A 26 4.82 -15.41 -9.92
C LYS A 26 5.67 -15.80 -11.14
N MET A 27 6.82 -16.42 -10.90
CA MET A 27 7.72 -16.92 -11.94
C MET A 27 7.91 -18.42 -11.75
N GLY A 28 7.75 -19.20 -12.83
CA GLY A 28 7.99 -20.65 -12.81
C GLY A 28 9.32 -21.00 -13.49
N CYS A 29 10.08 -21.92 -12.90
CA CYS A 29 11.27 -22.48 -13.53
C CYS A 29 10.87 -23.65 -14.46
N VAL A 30 10.97 -23.46 -15.78
CA VAL A 30 10.60 -24.46 -16.79
C VAL A 30 11.86 -25.02 -17.46
N GLY A 31 11.92 -26.33 -17.68
CA GLY A 31 13.07 -26.98 -18.32
C GLY A 31 13.03 -28.50 -18.26
N LEU A 32 13.99 -29.15 -18.93
CA LEU A 32 14.12 -30.61 -19.02
C LEU A 32 14.22 -31.29 -17.64
N PRO A 33 13.69 -32.52 -17.46
CA PRO A 33 13.81 -33.28 -16.22
C PRO A 33 15.28 -33.42 -15.78
N ASN A 34 15.54 -33.34 -14.47
CA ASN A 34 16.87 -33.57 -13.86
C ASN A 34 18.00 -32.61 -14.29
N VAL A 35 17.69 -31.49 -14.95
CA VAL A 35 18.70 -30.47 -15.36
C VAL A 35 18.81 -29.32 -14.34
N GLY A 36 18.71 -29.62 -13.04
CA GLY A 36 19.02 -28.64 -11.97
C GLY A 36 17.97 -27.57 -11.68
N LYS A 37 16.69 -27.76 -12.07
CA LYS A 37 15.60 -26.81 -11.73
C LYS A 37 15.43 -26.61 -10.22
N SER A 38 15.44 -27.69 -9.46
CA SER A 38 15.35 -27.65 -7.99
C SER A 38 16.59 -27.01 -7.37
N SER A 39 17.77 -27.20 -7.99
CA SER A 39 19.00 -26.54 -7.58
C SER A 39 18.94 -25.02 -7.80
N LEU A 40 18.44 -24.56 -8.97
CA LEU A 40 18.22 -23.14 -9.24
C LEU A 40 17.20 -22.53 -8.27
N PHE A 41 16.11 -23.26 -7.98
CA PHE A 41 15.12 -22.84 -6.98
C PHE A 41 15.76 -22.64 -5.60
N ASN A 42 16.59 -23.59 -5.15
CA ASN A 42 17.29 -23.49 -3.87
C ASN A 42 18.29 -22.33 -3.83
N LEU A 43 19.03 -22.10 -4.92
CA LEU A 43 19.97 -20.98 -5.02
C LEU A 43 19.27 -19.62 -4.98
N LEU A 44 18.12 -19.50 -5.64
CA LEU A 44 17.37 -18.24 -5.67
C LEU A 44 16.61 -17.98 -4.37
N THR A 45 16.24 -19.01 -3.62
CA THR A 45 15.35 -18.87 -2.45
C THR A 45 16.05 -19.10 -1.11
N GLU A 46 17.33 -19.50 -1.14
CA GLU A 46 18.10 -19.96 0.02
C GLU A 46 17.36 -21.07 0.82
N GLN A 47 16.57 -21.88 0.13
CA GLN A 47 15.82 -23.00 0.71
C GLN A 47 16.47 -24.36 0.42
N SER A 48 16.07 -25.37 1.18
CA SER A 48 16.50 -26.76 1.02
C SER A 48 15.38 -27.63 0.44
N ALA A 49 14.84 -27.28 -0.73
CA ALA A 49 13.90 -28.17 -1.41
C ALA A 49 14.65 -29.42 -1.91
N ALA A 50 14.04 -30.60 -1.77
CA ALA A 50 14.64 -31.85 -2.20
C ALA A 50 14.98 -31.80 -3.71
N ALA A 51 16.28 -31.86 -4.02
CA ALA A 51 16.82 -31.82 -5.37
C ALA A 51 17.42 -33.19 -5.70
N GLU A 52 16.60 -34.24 -5.63
CA GLU A 52 17.02 -35.61 -5.96
C GLU A 52 16.81 -35.92 -7.45
N ASN A 53 17.65 -36.79 -8.00
CA ASN A 53 17.75 -37.09 -9.43
C ASN A 53 16.82 -38.22 -9.90
N TYR A 54 15.65 -38.37 -9.28
CA TYR A 54 14.67 -39.40 -9.68
C TYR A 54 13.49 -38.78 -10.45
N PRO A 55 12.96 -39.47 -11.48
CA PRO A 55 11.75 -39.04 -12.17
C PRO A 55 10.61 -38.85 -11.16
N PHE A 56 9.86 -37.75 -11.26
CA PHE A 56 8.69 -37.43 -10.41
C PHE A 56 8.96 -36.92 -8.98
N CYS A 57 10.17 -36.52 -8.60
CA CYS A 57 10.47 -35.96 -7.26
C CYS A 57 9.77 -34.62 -6.90
N THR A 58 9.03 -33.97 -7.80
CA THR A 58 8.36 -32.67 -7.53
C THR A 58 6.93 -32.70 -8.07
N ILE A 59 6.05 -33.47 -7.43
CA ILE A 59 4.62 -33.56 -7.77
C ILE A 59 3.87 -32.30 -7.28
N GLU A 60 4.32 -31.72 -6.15
CA GLU A 60 3.80 -30.46 -5.61
C GLU A 60 4.77 -29.30 -5.88
N PRO A 61 4.29 -28.16 -6.40
CA PRO A 61 5.13 -27.02 -6.67
C PRO A 61 5.61 -26.38 -5.35
N ASN A 62 6.93 -26.28 -5.17
CA ASN A 62 7.50 -25.51 -4.06
C ASN A 62 7.28 -24.02 -4.30
N GLU A 63 6.52 -23.36 -3.41
CA GLU A 63 6.37 -21.90 -3.41
C GLU A 63 7.32 -21.28 -2.37
N ALA A 64 8.14 -20.33 -2.80
CA ALA A 64 9.03 -19.57 -1.93
C ALA A 64 8.97 -18.07 -2.23
N ARG A 65 9.32 -17.25 -1.24
CA ARG A 65 9.46 -15.80 -1.40
C ARG A 65 10.95 -15.46 -1.40
N CYS A 66 11.43 -14.87 -2.48
CA CYS A 66 12.79 -14.33 -2.60
C CYS A 66 12.73 -12.80 -2.54
N ALA A 67 13.68 -12.18 -1.86
CA ALA A 67 13.88 -10.73 -1.93
C ALA A 67 14.47 -10.38 -3.30
N VAL A 68 13.75 -9.59 -4.09
CA VAL A 68 14.27 -9.11 -5.38
C VAL A 68 15.04 -7.81 -5.12
N PRO A 69 16.37 -7.78 -5.29
CA PRO A 69 17.15 -6.56 -5.15
C PRO A 69 16.85 -5.65 -6.35
N ASP A 70 15.84 -4.79 -6.20
CA ASP A 70 15.42 -3.84 -7.23
C ASP A 70 15.57 -2.42 -6.69
N ALA A 71 16.38 -1.61 -7.35
CA ALA A 71 16.61 -0.21 -6.99
C ALA A 71 15.33 0.66 -7.09
N ARG A 72 14.28 0.17 -7.77
CA ARG A 72 12.97 0.84 -7.83
C ARG A 72 12.17 0.67 -6.55
N TYR A 73 12.50 -0.31 -5.69
CA TYR A 73 11.78 -0.47 -4.44
C TYR A 73 12.14 0.65 -3.46
N PRO A 74 11.14 1.37 -2.93
CA PRO A 74 11.40 2.32 -1.87
C PRO A 74 11.90 1.61 -0.61
N VAL A 75 12.96 2.17 0.00
CA VAL A 75 13.51 1.69 1.27
C VAL A 75 13.32 2.75 2.37
N ILE A 76 13.01 2.28 3.58
CA ILE A 76 13.05 3.05 4.83
C ILE A 76 14.02 2.35 5.78
N TYR A 77 14.96 3.10 6.32
CA TYR A 77 15.98 2.65 7.24
C TYR A 77 15.52 2.92 8.68
N LEU A 78 15.17 1.85 9.40
CA LEU A 78 14.86 1.91 10.81
C LEU A 78 16.14 1.77 11.62
N VAL A 79 16.61 2.89 12.18
CA VAL A 79 17.87 2.92 12.94
C VAL A 79 17.55 2.67 14.41
N ASN A 80 17.77 1.44 14.86
CA ASN A 80 17.58 1.08 16.26
C ASN A 80 18.68 1.70 17.13
N LEU A 81 18.26 2.49 18.12
CA LEU A 81 19.10 3.12 19.13
C LEU A 81 18.85 2.49 20.50
N THR A 82 19.84 2.61 21.38
CA THR A 82 19.60 2.31 22.81
C THR A 82 18.55 3.27 23.37
N MET A 83 17.80 2.85 24.38
CA MET A 83 16.78 3.70 25.00
C MET A 83 17.37 5.03 25.50
N LYS A 84 18.60 5.01 26.05
CA LYS A 84 19.31 6.20 26.52
C LYS A 84 19.61 7.19 25.39
N ASP A 85 20.13 6.70 24.28
CA ASP A 85 20.48 7.53 23.12
C ASP A 85 19.24 8.08 22.41
N TYR A 86 18.18 7.26 22.36
CA TYR A 86 16.89 7.67 21.83
C TYR A 86 16.26 8.79 22.67
N ILE A 87 16.19 8.65 24.00
CA ILE A 87 15.66 9.69 24.87
C ILE A 87 16.49 10.98 24.79
N ARG A 88 17.82 10.86 24.69
CA ARG A 88 18.73 12.01 24.56
C ARG A 88 18.73 12.62 23.15
N GLN A 89 18.14 11.96 22.16
CA GLN A 89 18.17 12.33 20.75
C GLN A 89 19.61 12.58 20.22
N LYS A 90 20.56 11.78 20.70
CA LYS A 90 21.98 11.86 20.30
C LYS A 90 22.53 10.46 20.10
N SER A 91 23.15 10.24 18.95
CA SER A 91 23.84 8.98 18.63
C SER A 91 25.11 9.27 17.85
N LYS A 92 26.18 8.54 18.15
CA LYS A 92 27.45 8.62 17.43
C LYS A 92 27.31 8.20 15.98
N TYR A 93 26.48 7.20 15.70
CA TYR A 93 26.38 6.56 14.37
C TYR A 93 25.31 7.18 13.48
N LEU A 94 24.29 7.82 14.07
CA LEU A 94 23.17 8.38 13.31
C LEU A 94 23.61 9.38 12.21
N PRO A 95 24.57 10.30 12.45
CA PRO A 95 25.06 11.19 11.39
C PRO A 95 25.76 10.43 10.26
N HIS A 96 26.52 9.38 10.57
CA HIS A 96 27.22 8.57 9.58
C HIS A 96 26.23 7.76 8.72
N ILE A 97 25.21 7.18 9.35
CA ILE A 97 24.15 6.44 8.65
C ILE A 97 23.35 7.40 7.75
N ALA A 98 22.95 8.56 8.27
CA ALA A 98 22.23 9.56 7.49
C ALA A 98 23.04 10.01 6.26
N LYS A 99 24.34 10.27 6.45
CA LYS A 99 25.26 10.60 5.36
C LYS A 99 25.33 9.48 4.31
N TRP A 100 25.55 8.24 4.75
CA TRP A 100 25.62 7.08 3.86
C TRP A 100 24.32 6.90 3.06
N VAL A 101 23.16 7.02 3.71
CA VAL A 101 21.85 6.91 3.04
C VAL A 101 21.67 8.00 1.98
N THR A 102 22.05 9.24 2.28
CA THR A 102 21.97 10.34 1.29
C THR A 102 22.92 10.16 0.12
N GLU A 103 24.10 9.59 0.33
CA GLU A 103 25.07 9.28 -0.74
C GLU A 103 24.59 8.14 -1.65
N HIS A 104 23.70 7.27 -1.18
CA HIS A 104 23.17 6.12 -1.92
C HIS A 104 21.74 6.35 -2.45
N GLY A 105 21.34 7.62 -2.63
CA GLY A 105 20.07 7.99 -3.26
C GLY A 105 18.85 7.97 -2.33
N GLY A 106 19.05 7.73 -1.03
CA GLY A 106 18.00 7.90 -0.03
C GLY A 106 17.80 9.37 0.37
N LEU A 107 16.64 9.67 0.94
CA LEU A 107 16.33 10.99 1.49
C LEU A 107 16.54 10.98 3.02
N PRO A 108 16.82 12.13 3.65
CA PRO A 108 16.93 12.20 5.12
C PRO A 108 15.69 11.68 5.85
N ARG A 109 14.50 11.81 5.25
CA ARG A 109 13.24 11.26 5.79
C ARG A 109 13.15 9.74 5.77
N ASP A 110 13.96 9.08 4.94
CA ASP A 110 14.00 7.62 4.85
C ASP A 110 14.73 7.01 6.06
N VAL A 111 15.41 7.82 6.88
CA VAL A 111 16.07 7.39 8.10
C VAL A 111 15.20 7.70 9.31
N ILE A 112 14.67 6.67 9.95
CA ILE A 112 13.83 6.81 11.15
C ILE A 112 14.59 6.25 12.36
N PRO A 113 15.19 7.11 13.21
CA PRO A 113 15.74 6.68 14.48
C PRO A 113 14.62 6.32 15.45
N PHE A 114 14.68 5.12 16.01
CA PHE A 114 13.75 4.61 17.02
C PHE A 114 14.51 3.74 18.04
N SER A 115 13.84 3.27 19.08
CA SER A 115 14.43 2.32 20.02
C SER A 115 13.44 1.20 20.31
N VAL A 116 13.82 -0.03 19.97
CA VAL A 116 12.98 -1.22 20.24
C VAL A 116 12.70 -1.35 21.74
N GLU A 117 13.73 -1.18 22.58
CA GLU A 117 13.61 -1.22 24.04
C GLU A 117 12.62 -0.19 24.58
N PHE A 118 12.60 1.02 23.99
CA PHE A 118 11.64 2.06 24.36
C PHE A 118 10.21 1.69 23.95
N GLU A 119 10.00 1.18 22.74
CA GLU A 119 8.68 0.77 22.25
C GLU A 119 8.12 -0.44 23.02
N GLU A 120 8.95 -1.44 23.32
CA GLU A 120 8.57 -2.59 24.13
C GLU A 120 8.15 -2.17 25.55
N LYS A 121 8.88 -1.22 26.14
CA LYS A 121 8.54 -0.69 27.46
C LYS A 121 7.22 0.07 27.44
N ILE A 122 6.96 0.90 26.43
CA ILE A 122 5.64 1.54 26.26
C ILE A 122 4.54 0.49 26.10
N HIS A 123 4.79 -0.54 25.29
CA HIS A 123 3.83 -1.61 25.06
C HIS A 123 3.51 -2.40 26.34
N SER A 124 4.49 -2.57 27.22
CA SER A 124 4.29 -3.24 28.52
C SER A 124 3.31 -2.49 29.44
N PHE A 125 3.15 -1.17 29.25
CA PHE A 125 2.20 -0.34 30.00
C PHE A 125 0.86 -0.14 29.30
N LYS A 126 0.55 -0.90 28.22
CA LYS A 126 -0.68 -0.71 27.43
C LYS A 126 -1.98 -0.77 28.25
N ASP A 127 -1.98 -1.56 29.33
CA ASP A 127 -3.13 -1.77 30.21
C ASP A 127 -3.05 -0.92 31.50
N ASP A 128 -1.96 -0.16 31.69
CA ASP A 128 -1.73 0.70 32.86
C ASP A 128 -1.38 2.14 32.42
N SER A 129 -2.44 2.92 32.20
CA SER A 129 -2.33 4.32 31.75
C SER A 129 -1.58 5.20 32.77
N ALA A 130 -1.68 4.90 34.06
CA ALA A 130 -1.01 5.69 35.10
C ALA A 130 0.51 5.44 35.08
N ALA A 131 0.93 4.18 34.92
CA ALA A 131 2.34 3.85 34.74
C ALA A 131 2.92 4.43 33.44
N LEU A 132 2.14 4.41 32.35
CA LEU A 132 2.55 5.03 31.09
C LEU A 132 2.76 6.54 31.23
N GLU A 133 1.80 7.25 31.84
CA GLU A 133 1.92 8.69 32.09
C GLU A 133 3.10 9.02 33.00
N ALA A 134 3.32 8.24 34.07
CA ALA A 134 4.45 8.41 34.97
C ALA A 134 5.79 8.20 34.25
N PHE A 135 5.88 7.18 33.38
CA PHE A 135 7.07 6.91 32.57
C PHE A 135 7.33 8.02 31.54
N MET A 136 6.28 8.56 30.93
CA MET A 136 6.38 9.61 29.91
C MET A 136 6.57 11.02 30.48
N LYS A 137 6.32 11.24 31.78
CA LYS A 137 6.31 12.56 32.42
C LYS A 137 7.57 13.40 32.17
N ASP A 138 8.74 12.77 32.26
CA ASP A 138 10.05 13.42 32.07
C ASP A 138 10.68 13.13 30.70
N ILE A 139 10.02 12.29 29.88
CA ILE A 139 10.50 11.87 28.57
C ILE A 139 9.87 12.75 27.49
N LYS A 140 10.68 13.60 26.87
CA LYS A 140 10.23 14.49 25.78
C LYS A 140 10.09 13.80 24.42
N VAL A 141 10.43 12.52 24.33
CA VAL A 141 10.34 11.73 23.09
C VAL A 141 9.08 10.88 23.09
N LYS A 142 8.47 10.73 21.90
CA LYS A 142 7.27 9.92 21.69
C LYS A 142 7.62 8.60 21.02
N SER A 143 6.68 7.65 20.99
CA SER A 143 6.76 6.48 20.14
C SER A 143 6.96 6.89 18.67
N ARG A 144 7.67 6.07 17.90
CA ARG A 144 7.89 6.23 16.46
C ARG A 144 7.10 5.24 15.63
N LEU A 145 6.36 4.31 16.24
CA LEU A 145 5.61 3.29 15.50
C LEU A 145 4.64 3.91 14.50
N GLU A 146 3.89 4.93 14.91
CA GLU A 146 2.99 5.68 14.01
C GLU A 146 3.74 6.33 12.84
N LYS A 147 4.92 6.90 13.12
CA LYS A 147 5.77 7.50 12.08
C LYS A 147 6.28 6.44 11.10
N ILE A 148 6.69 5.27 11.59
CA ILE A 148 7.16 4.16 10.74
C ILE A 148 6.05 3.73 9.78
N ILE A 149 4.83 3.59 10.28
CA ILE A 149 3.67 3.18 9.47
C ILE A 149 3.32 4.25 8.44
N THR A 150 3.22 5.51 8.84
CA THR A 150 2.82 6.62 7.96
C THR A 150 3.86 6.94 6.89
N GLU A 151 5.15 6.90 7.23
CA GLU A 151 6.24 7.04 6.26
C GLU A 151 6.26 5.85 5.30
N GLY A 152 6.08 4.61 5.79
CA GLY A 152 5.95 3.41 4.96
C GLY A 152 4.81 3.54 3.95
N PHE A 153 3.63 3.95 4.41
CA PHE A 153 2.46 4.18 3.58
C PHE A 153 2.71 5.24 2.50
N THR A 154 3.30 6.37 2.89
CA THR A 154 3.67 7.47 1.98
C THR A 154 4.69 7.02 0.94
N LYS A 155 5.71 6.29 1.38
CA LYS A 155 6.82 5.85 0.53
C LYS A 155 6.37 4.79 -0.49
N LEU A 156 5.37 3.97 -0.15
CA LEU A 156 4.68 3.09 -1.11
C LEU A 156 3.84 3.83 -2.16
N GLY A 157 3.80 5.17 -2.10
CA GLY A 157 3.00 5.97 -3.03
C GLY A 157 1.49 5.80 -2.80
N LEU A 158 1.10 5.46 -1.57
CA LEU A 158 -0.29 5.32 -1.18
C LEU A 158 -0.82 6.65 -0.63
N GLN A 159 -2.13 6.80 -0.72
CA GLN A 159 -2.94 7.85 -0.10
C GLN A 159 -4.28 7.23 0.30
N TYR A 160 -5.13 7.99 0.98
CA TYR A 160 -6.46 7.52 1.33
C TYR A 160 -7.55 8.56 1.09
N TYR A 161 -8.78 8.09 1.00
CA TYR A 161 -9.98 8.92 1.03
C TYR A 161 -11.00 8.26 1.98
N PHE A 162 -12.02 9.01 2.37
CA PHE A 162 -13.06 8.55 3.28
C PHE A 162 -14.41 8.45 2.59
N THR A 163 -15.17 7.41 2.94
CA THR A 163 -16.62 7.40 2.75
C THR A 163 -17.25 7.58 4.12
N ALA A 164 -18.08 8.60 4.30
CA ALA A 164 -18.78 8.88 5.54
C ALA A 164 -20.30 8.81 5.31
N GLY A 165 -20.96 7.86 5.97
CA GLY A 165 -22.41 7.74 6.04
C GLY A 165 -22.87 7.52 7.47
N GLU A 166 -24.19 7.49 7.70
CA GLU A 166 -24.75 7.34 9.05
C GLU A 166 -24.34 6.03 9.73
N LYS A 167 -24.19 4.95 8.95
CA LYS A 167 -23.86 3.61 9.45
C LYS A 167 -22.38 3.33 9.54
N GLU A 168 -21.57 3.95 8.67
CA GLU A 168 -20.17 3.59 8.51
C GLU A 168 -19.35 4.80 8.07
N ILE A 169 -18.19 4.97 8.73
CA ILE A 169 -17.09 5.81 8.24
C ILE A 169 -15.95 4.86 7.93
N ARG A 170 -15.48 4.89 6.68
CA ARG A 170 -14.43 3.99 6.21
C ARG A 170 -13.34 4.73 5.47
N CYS A 171 -12.11 4.34 5.75
CA CYS A 171 -10.91 4.77 5.06
C CYS A 171 -10.59 3.78 3.92
N TRP A 172 -10.40 4.30 2.72
CA TRP A 172 -10.07 3.52 1.53
C TRP A 172 -8.67 3.89 1.04
N THR A 173 -7.77 2.90 1.00
CA THR A 173 -6.41 3.06 0.50
C THR A 173 -6.37 2.98 -1.02
N ILE A 174 -5.76 3.97 -1.66
CA ILE A 174 -5.58 4.04 -3.12
C ILE A 174 -4.14 4.48 -3.44
N PRO A 175 -3.61 4.16 -4.63
CA PRO A 175 -2.38 4.76 -5.12
C PRO A 175 -2.54 6.29 -5.30
N ARG A 176 -1.45 7.04 -5.15
CA ARG A 176 -1.42 8.46 -5.52
C ARG A 176 -1.67 8.65 -7.00
N GLY A 177 -2.39 9.71 -7.35
CA GLY A 177 -2.77 9.99 -8.74
C GLY A 177 -3.94 9.14 -9.26
N CYS A 178 -4.58 8.36 -8.40
CA CYS A 178 -5.75 7.55 -8.76
C CYS A 178 -6.95 8.44 -9.13
N LEU A 179 -7.59 8.13 -10.26
CA LEU A 179 -8.76 8.86 -10.74
C LEU A 179 -10.02 8.47 -9.97
N ALA A 180 -11.02 9.35 -9.92
CA ALA A 180 -12.26 9.12 -9.20
C ALA A 180 -12.96 7.78 -9.53
N PRO A 181 -13.07 7.33 -10.80
CA PRO A 181 -13.66 6.03 -11.11
C PRO A 181 -12.85 4.84 -10.55
N GLN A 182 -11.52 4.93 -10.61
CA GLN A 182 -10.62 3.90 -10.09
C GLN A 182 -10.68 3.83 -8.56
N ALA A 183 -10.79 4.99 -7.90
CA ALA A 183 -11.00 5.08 -6.47
C ALA A 183 -12.34 4.47 -6.04
N ALA A 184 -13.40 4.68 -6.83
CA ALA A 184 -14.70 4.05 -6.62
C ALA A 184 -14.61 2.51 -6.79
N GLY A 185 -13.79 2.04 -7.73
CA GLY A 185 -13.47 0.62 -7.93
C GLY A 185 -12.82 -0.07 -6.73
N ALA A 186 -12.16 0.69 -5.85
CA ALA A 186 -11.62 0.17 -4.59
C ALA A 186 -12.72 -0.28 -3.63
N ILE A 187 -13.93 0.30 -3.73
CA ILE A 187 -15.12 -0.12 -2.98
C ILE A 187 -15.68 -1.39 -3.58
N HIS A 188 -16.02 -1.34 -4.87
CA HIS A 188 -16.53 -2.47 -5.63
C HIS A 188 -16.40 -2.22 -7.14
N GLY A 189 -16.18 -3.27 -7.93
CA GLY A 189 -15.97 -3.15 -9.38
C GLY A 189 -17.16 -2.57 -10.16
N ASP A 190 -18.37 -2.65 -9.61
CA ASP A 190 -19.57 -2.03 -10.20
C ASP A 190 -19.53 -0.50 -10.13
N PHE A 191 -18.95 0.07 -9.08
CA PHE A 191 -18.83 1.52 -8.96
C PHE A 191 -17.91 2.11 -10.02
N GLU A 192 -16.82 1.42 -10.36
CA GLU A 192 -15.90 1.85 -11.41
C GLU A 192 -16.57 1.79 -12.79
N ARG A 193 -17.27 0.70 -13.10
CA ARG A 193 -17.97 0.53 -14.39
C ARG A 193 -19.16 1.48 -14.55
N GLY A 194 -19.91 1.65 -13.46
CA GLY A 194 -21.13 2.45 -13.40
C GLY A 194 -20.89 3.91 -13.07
N PHE A 195 -19.64 4.37 -12.95
CA PHE A 195 -19.31 5.70 -12.44
C PHE A 195 -20.02 6.81 -13.22
N ILE A 196 -20.75 7.67 -12.50
CA ILE A 196 -21.37 8.89 -13.03
C ILE A 196 -20.55 10.09 -12.60
N LYS A 197 -20.44 10.31 -11.28
CA LYS A 197 -19.75 11.44 -10.67
C LYS A 197 -19.34 11.12 -9.23
N ALA A 198 -18.38 11.88 -8.72
CA ALA A 198 -17.97 11.86 -7.32
C ALA A 198 -18.39 13.18 -6.66
N GLU A 199 -19.09 13.11 -5.55
CA GLU A 199 -19.36 14.26 -4.69
C GLU A 199 -18.22 14.33 -3.66
N VAL A 200 -17.38 15.36 -3.76
CA VAL A 200 -16.10 15.45 -3.06
C VAL A 200 -16.09 16.66 -2.13
N VAL A 201 -15.64 16.42 -0.90
CA VAL A 201 -15.35 17.44 0.11
C VAL A 201 -13.92 17.24 0.58
N ALA A 202 -13.10 18.28 0.56
CA ALA A 202 -11.76 18.18 1.12
C ALA A 202 -11.83 18.05 2.65
N TYR A 203 -11.01 17.18 3.25
CA TYR A 203 -11.01 16.98 4.70
C TYR A 203 -10.83 18.28 5.48
N GLN A 204 -9.91 19.15 5.02
CA GLN A 204 -9.63 20.42 5.68
C GLN A 204 -10.86 21.33 5.71
N ASP A 205 -11.61 21.39 4.61
CA ASP A 205 -12.84 22.18 4.55
C ASP A 205 -13.91 21.63 5.50
N PHE A 206 -14.03 20.30 5.59
CA PHE A 206 -14.91 19.65 6.56
C PHE A 206 -14.50 19.96 8.00
N HIS A 207 -13.21 19.87 8.30
CA HIS A 207 -12.67 20.18 9.62
C HIS A 207 -12.97 21.62 10.03
N ASP A 208 -12.68 22.58 9.15
CA ASP A 208 -12.74 24.02 9.46
C ASP A 208 -14.16 24.59 9.49
N LEU A 209 -15.08 24.03 8.71
CA LEU A 209 -16.45 24.55 8.59
C LEU A 209 -17.49 23.77 9.39
N CYS A 210 -17.22 22.49 9.70
CA CYS A 210 -18.15 21.66 10.44
C CYS A 210 -17.71 21.38 11.88
N GLU A 211 -16.44 21.57 12.26
CA GLU A 211 -15.93 21.33 13.62
C GLU A 211 -16.38 19.97 14.24
N GLY A 212 -16.55 18.94 13.40
CA GLY A 212 -17.02 17.61 13.82
C GLY A 212 -18.54 17.42 13.89
N ALA A 213 -19.33 18.40 13.46
CA ALA A 213 -20.78 18.27 13.32
C ALA A 213 -21.15 17.24 12.24
N LYS A 214 -22.23 16.47 12.47
CA LYS A 214 -22.74 15.44 11.55
C LYS A 214 -23.37 15.98 10.26
N SER A 215 -23.26 17.28 9.99
CA SER A 215 -23.97 17.95 8.89
C SER A 215 -23.02 18.45 7.81
N MET A 216 -23.38 18.18 6.55
CA MET A 216 -22.74 18.76 5.37
C MET A 216 -23.35 20.12 4.97
N ALA A 217 -24.30 20.66 5.74
CA ALA A 217 -24.95 21.93 5.43
C ALA A 217 -23.96 23.12 5.39
N PRO A 218 -23.01 23.27 6.33
CA PRO A 218 -22.01 24.36 6.27
C PRO A 218 -21.15 24.28 5.01
N ILE A 219 -20.75 23.07 4.59
CA ILE A 219 -19.96 22.83 3.39
C ILE A 219 -20.74 23.19 2.13
N LYS A 220 -22.01 22.80 2.07
CA LYS A 220 -22.89 23.14 0.94
C LYS A 220 -23.15 24.65 0.86
N ALA A 221 -23.38 25.31 2.00
CA ALA A 221 -23.56 26.76 2.08
C ALA A 221 -22.31 27.52 1.65
N ALA A 222 -21.12 27.00 1.98
CA ALA A 222 -19.84 27.56 1.56
C ALA A 222 -19.46 27.23 0.09
N GLY A 223 -20.29 26.48 -0.64
CA GLY A 223 -20.01 26.10 -2.03
C GLY A 223 -18.84 25.13 -2.20
N LYS A 224 -18.38 24.49 -1.12
CA LYS A 224 -17.22 23.57 -1.12
C LYS A 224 -17.60 22.11 -1.36
N TYR A 225 -18.88 21.84 -1.58
CA TYR A 225 -19.41 20.52 -1.95
C TYR A 225 -19.30 20.33 -3.47
N ARG A 226 -18.18 19.76 -3.93
CA ARG A 226 -17.83 19.71 -5.35
C ARG A 226 -18.41 18.47 -6.02
N GLN A 227 -18.81 18.60 -7.28
CA GLN A 227 -19.19 17.48 -8.13
C GLN A 227 -18.11 17.27 -9.18
N GLU A 228 -17.41 16.16 -9.08
CA GLU A 228 -16.22 15.84 -9.84
C GLU A 228 -16.48 14.70 -10.84
N GLY A 229 -15.85 14.82 -12.01
CA GLY A 229 -16.02 13.90 -13.12
C GLY A 229 -14.98 12.77 -13.17
N LYS A 230 -14.94 12.06 -14.31
CA LYS A 230 -14.05 10.90 -14.52
C LYS A 230 -12.56 11.25 -14.52
N THR A 231 -12.22 12.50 -14.82
CA THR A 231 -10.83 13.01 -14.89
C THR A 231 -10.32 13.57 -13.58
N TYR A 232 -11.17 13.62 -12.53
CA TYR A 232 -10.74 14.09 -11.23
C TYR A 232 -9.72 13.13 -10.63
N THR A 233 -8.60 13.69 -10.19
CA THR A 233 -7.59 12.97 -9.41
C THR A 233 -7.94 13.12 -7.95
N VAL A 234 -8.20 12.01 -7.27
CA VAL A 234 -8.56 12.02 -5.85
C VAL A 234 -7.39 12.58 -5.04
N GLN A 235 -7.69 13.46 -4.09
CA GLN A 235 -6.71 14.04 -3.18
C GLN A 235 -6.69 13.27 -1.85
N ASP A 236 -5.58 13.36 -1.14
CA ASP A 236 -5.42 12.71 0.17
C ASP A 236 -6.42 13.28 1.18
N GLY A 237 -7.11 12.40 1.88
CA GLY A 237 -8.13 12.73 2.86
C GLY A 237 -9.49 13.14 2.29
N ASP A 238 -9.69 13.18 0.98
CA ASP A 238 -11.00 13.54 0.39
C ASP A 238 -12.15 12.72 1.02
N ILE A 239 -13.26 13.38 1.34
CA ILE A 239 -14.50 12.72 1.75
C ILE A 239 -15.38 12.62 0.50
N ILE A 240 -15.67 11.38 0.07
CA ILE A 240 -16.27 11.12 -1.23
C ILE A 240 -17.56 10.31 -1.10
N HIS A 241 -18.58 10.75 -1.85
CA HIS A 241 -19.76 9.95 -2.15
C HIS A 241 -19.85 9.71 -3.66
N PHE A 242 -19.83 8.44 -4.08
CA PHE A 242 -19.87 8.09 -5.50
C PHE A 242 -21.29 7.84 -5.97
N GLN A 243 -21.67 8.53 -7.05
CA GLN A 243 -22.91 8.26 -7.78
C GLN A 243 -22.58 7.31 -8.93
N PHE A 244 -23.32 6.21 -9.02
CA PHE A 244 -23.13 5.19 -10.04
C PHE A 244 -24.48 4.63 -10.51
N ASN A 245 -24.49 4.06 -11.72
CA ASN A 245 -25.63 3.29 -12.21
C ASN A 245 -25.18 1.86 -12.55
N VAL A 246 -25.99 0.87 -12.15
CA VAL A 246 -25.72 -0.53 -12.43
C VAL A 246 -26.18 -0.83 -13.85
N ALA A 247 -25.29 -0.71 -14.83
CA ALA A 247 -25.61 -1.16 -16.18
C ALA A 247 -25.81 -2.69 -16.16
N PRO A 248 -26.90 -3.23 -16.75
CA PRO A 248 -27.07 -4.69 -16.86
C PRO A 248 -25.92 -5.27 -17.67
N LYS A 249 -25.38 -6.43 -17.25
CA LYS A 249 -24.39 -7.16 -18.03
C LYS A 249 -25.01 -7.49 -19.40
N LYS A 250 -24.46 -6.92 -20.47
CA LYS A 250 -24.70 -7.38 -21.83
C LYS A 250 -24.02 -8.73 -22.06
#